data_AF-A0A2T8F646-F1
#
_entry.id   AF-A0A2T8F646-F1
#
_cell.length_a   1.000
_cell.length_b   1.000
_cell.length_c   1.000
_cell.angle_alpha   90.00
_cell.angle_beta   90.00
_cell.angle_gamma   90.00
#
_symmetry.space_group_name_H-M   'P 1'
#
loop_
_entity.id
_entity.type
_entity.pdbx_description
1 polymer ?
#
loop_
_entity_poly.entity_id
_entity_poly.type
_entity_poly.pdbx_seq_one_letter_code
_entity_poly.pdbx_strand_id
1 'polypeptide(L)'
;MQPDVEARLRFTTGGVAQSRSSGTPARYVSVLYRCRACSTYVAGLTLSYVGCDRQHIPRVRLTTDLQEIPVDLDNRSHAPAPVIRATAFVGRWPKIPWPDIPDATFPPTTATLISGPTEAVLIDAMYLKADVQDLGDLIERTGKTLTTIYITHAHADHYAGLGPLLERFPSARCVAMPHVVEAMREGMELHNQQWEALFGDTYVIPGPLPEPMEGRTLFVDGSPVEIIEVKQADIHPTSIVHVPEAGVVVAGDSVYNEIYPMLGLSTPEEWSNWLETVALVESLNPRMIVAGHRRPDGDDHAVQTMIAQTRAYIQDFAAAYEVAKNAEDLVAIMTAKYPHHGNLWSLQFSAGSVFQFRETGATASDDVPVTS
;
A
#
# COMPACT_ATOMS: atom_id res chain seq x y z
N MET A 1 -49.89 21.61 16.73
CA MET A 1 -48.89 22.62 16.35
C MET A 1 -48.41 22.27 14.95
N GLN A 2 -48.76 23.08 13.95
CA GLN A 2 -48.15 22.95 12.61
C GLN A 2 -46.74 23.55 12.68
N PRO A 3 -45.70 22.87 12.19
CA PRO A 3 -44.42 23.52 11.98
C PRO A 3 -44.48 24.33 10.68
N ASP A 4 -44.22 25.63 10.77
CA ASP A 4 -43.94 26.49 9.63
C ASP A 4 -42.74 25.93 8.85
N VAL A 5 -42.93 25.64 7.56
CA VAL A 5 -41.85 25.32 6.63
C VAL A 5 -41.71 26.48 5.67
N GLU A 6 -40.81 27.42 5.99
CA GLU A 6 -40.45 28.51 5.09
C GLU A 6 -39.37 28.03 4.10
N ALA A 7 -39.75 27.74 2.85
CA ALA A 7 -38.82 27.33 1.81
C ALA A 7 -38.40 28.55 0.95
N ARG A 8 -37.15 29.01 1.08
CA ARG A 8 -36.54 29.96 0.14
C ARG A 8 -35.81 29.20 -0.98
N LEU A 9 -36.36 29.22 -2.19
CA LEU A 9 -35.72 28.67 -3.40
C LEU A 9 -34.70 29.69 -3.96
N ARG A 10 -33.43 29.29 -4.08
CA ARG A 10 -32.44 29.97 -4.94
C ARG A 10 -32.24 29.13 -6.20
N PHE A 11 -32.41 29.75 -7.37
CA PHE A 11 -32.14 29.10 -8.66
C PHE A 11 -30.68 29.33 -9.07
N THR A 12 -29.94 28.26 -9.37
CA THR A 12 -28.65 28.31 -10.07
C THR A 12 -28.80 27.63 -11.42
N THR A 13 -28.54 28.35 -12.52
CA THR A 13 -28.59 27.81 -13.88
C THR A 13 -27.21 27.29 -14.30
N GLY A 14 -27.12 26.00 -14.66
CA GLY A 14 -25.93 25.46 -15.33
C GLY A 14 -26.04 23.97 -15.62
N GLY A 15 -26.11 23.60 -16.90
CA GLY A 15 -26.01 22.21 -17.38
C GLY A 15 -27.12 21.82 -18.35
N VAL A 16 -26.86 21.86 -19.66
CA VAL A 16 -27.71 21.30 -20.72
C VAL A 16 -27.06 20.02 -21.22
N ALA A 17 -27.72 18.88 -21.05
CA ALA A 17 -27.41 17.65 -21.78
C ALA A 17 -28.43 17.49 -22.93
N GLN A 18 -27.93 17.33 -24.16
CA GLN A 18 -28.75 17.17 -25.37
C GLN A 18 -29.33 15.76 -25.46
N SER A 19 -30.61 15.63 -25.81
CA SER A 19 -31.16 14.42 -26.44
C SER A 19 -31.95 14.79 -27.71
N ARG A 20 -31.81 13.96 -28.75
CA ARG A 20 -32.52 14.09 -30.03
C ARG A 20 -33.86 13.35 -29.95
N SER A 21 -34.97 14.10 -30.01
CA SER A 21 -36.19 13.84 -30.79
C SER A 21 -37.35 14.67 -30.23
N SER A 22 -38.24 15.07 -31.13
CA SER A 22 -39.27 16.09 -31.01
C SER A 22 -40.23 15.94 -29.81
N GLY A 23 -40.19 16.91 -28.90
CA GLY A 23 -41.16 17.09 -27.82
C GLY A 23 -40.58 18.03 -26.75
N THR A 24 -41.34 19.02 -26.30
CA THR A 24 -40.95 20.10 -25.38
C THR A 24 -40.09 19.63 -24.18
N PRO A 25 -38.98 20.30 -23.80
CA PRO A 25 -38.12 19.83 -22.72
C PRO A 25 -38.80 20.01 -21.36
N ALA A 26 -39.21 18.91 -20.72
CA ALA A 26 -39.55 18.90 -19.31
C ALA A 26 -38.25 18.98 -18.49
N ARG A 27 -38.10 20.04 -17.69
CA ARG A 27 -37.01 20.15 -16.70
C ARG A 27 -37.45 19.45 -15.42
N TYR A 28 -36.78 18.37 -15.05
CA TYR A 28 -37.00 17.67 -13.79
C TYR A 28 -36.02 18.20 -12.73
N VAL A 29 -36.50 18.47 -11.52
CA VAL A 29 -35.67 18.78 -10.36
C VAL A 29 -36.11 17.85 -9.23
N SER A 30 -35.28 16.88 -8.89
CA SER A 30 -35.47 16.03 -7.70
C SER A 30 -34.82 16.71 -6.49
N VAL A 31 -35.62 16.98 -5.45
CA VAL A 31 -35.11 17.48 -4.17
C VAL A 31 -35.38 16.43 -3.11
N LEU A 32 -34.31 15.93 -2.49
CA LEU A 32 -34.37 15.02 -1.35
C LEU A 32 -34.38 15.83 -0.05
N TYR A 33 -35.40 15.63 0.78
CA TYR A 33 -35.45 16.21 2.12
C TYR A 33 -35.17 15.14 3.17
N ARG A 34 -34.32 15.48 4.14
CA ARG A 34 -34.05 14.65 5.32
C ARG A 34 -34.84 15.18 6.51
N CYS A 35 -35.80 14.39 7.02
CA CYS A 35 -36.46 14.70 8.28
C CYS A 35 -35.48 14.49 9.44
N ARG A 36 -35.18 15.53 10.23
CA ARG A 36 -34.24 15.43 11.36
C ARG A 36 -34.75 14.59 12.55
N ALA A 37 -36.03 14.23 12.59
CA ALA A 37 -36.61 13.48 13.70
C ALA A 37 -36.61 11.94 13.48
N CYS A 38 -36.70 11.46 12.24
CA CYS A 38 -36.88 10.02 11.95
C CYS A 38 -35.96 9.44 10.86
N SER A 39 -35.03 10.24 10.31
CA SER A 39 -34.09 9.83 9.24
C SER A 39 -34.71 9.24 7.97
N THR A 40 -36.02 9.39 7.77
CA THR A 40 -36.72 8.97 6.54
C THR A 40 -36.45 9.95 5.41
N TYR A 41 -36.21 9.42 4.21
CA TYR A 41 -36.10 10.20 2.97
C TYR A 41 -37.47 10.26 2.30
N VAL A 42 -37.98 11.46 2.04
CA VAL A 42 -39.20 11.63 1.22
C VAL A 42 -38.73 12.01 -0.19
N ALA A 43 -39.04 11.15 -1.17
CA ALA A 43 -38.82 11.44 -2.58
C ALA A 43 -40.13 11.86 -3.24
N GLY A 44 -40.07 12.88 -4.10
CA GLY A 44 -41.12 13.14 -5.11
C GLY A 44 -41.80 14.50 -5.00
N LEU A 45 -41.19 15.53 -5.62
CA LEU A 45 -41.94 16.70 -6.07
C LEU A 45 -41.84 16.76 -7.59
N THR A 46 -42.96 16.55 -8.28
CA THR A 46 -43.05 16.74 -9.73
C THR A 46 -43.59 18.14 -9.99
N LEU A 47 -42.77 18.98 -10.64
CA LEU A 47 -43.17 20.29 -11.14
C LEU A 47 -43.51 20.18 -12.62
N SER A 48 -44.79 20.30 -12.97
CA SER A 48 -45.23 20.34 -14.37
C SER A 48 -45.60 21.77 -14.75
N TYR A 49 -45.05 22.26 -15.86
CA TYR A 49 -45.41 23.56 -16.43
C TYR A 49 -46.83 23.52 -17.01
N VAL A 50 -47.66 24.50 -16.66
CA VAL A 50 -49.10 24.51 -17.06
C VAL A 50 -49.46 25.75 -17.89
N GLY A 51 -48.47 26.56 -18.28
CA GLY A 51 -48.66 27.79 -19.08
C GLY A 51 -48.33 29.07 -18.31
N CYS A 52 -48.39 30.22 -18.99
CA CYS A 52 -48.26 31.53 -18.37
C CYS A 52 -49.63 32.20 -18.21
N ASP A 53 -49.77 33.09 -17.24
CA ASP A 53 -50.93 33.98 -17.18
C ASP A 53 -50.84 35.15 -18.19
N ARG A 54 -51.88 36.00 -18.22
CA ARG A 54 -51.96 37.13 -19.17
C ARG A 54 -50.85 38.17 -19.00
N GLN A 55 -50.05 38.10 -17.93
CA GLN A 55 -48.87 38.95 -17.69
C GLN A 55 -47.55 38.21 -17.97
N HIS A 56 -47.61 37.02 -18.60
CA HIS A 56 -46.46 36.20 -19.00
C HIS A 56 -45.67 35.60 -17.83
N ILE A 57 -46.30 35.45 -16.66
CA ILE A 57 -45.68 34.80 -15.49
C ILE A 57 -45.93 33.27 -15.56
N PRO A 58 -44.88 32.42 -15.46
CA PRO A 58 -45.01 30.96 -15.47
C PRO A 58 -45.87 30.43 -14.32
N ARG A 59 -46.91 29.65 -14.63
CA ARG A 59 -47.66 28.86 -13.64
C ARG A 59 -47.19 27.42 -13.66
N VAL A 60 -46.79 26.94 -12.49
CA VAL A 60 -46.36 25.56 -12.27
C VAL A 60 -47.33 24.89 -11.32
N ARG A 61 -47.69 23.64 -11.59
CA ARG A 61 -48.51 22.84 -10.68
C ARG A 61 -47.59 21.90 -9.91
N LEU A 62 -47.71 21.96 -8.59
CA LEU A 62 -47.10 21.02 -7.66
C LEU A 62 -48.10 19.89 -7.42
N THR A 63 -47.69 18.66 -7.74
CA THR A 63 -48.44 17.45 -7.36
C THR A 63 -47.58 16.67 -6.38
N THR A 64 -48.11 16.47 -5.17
CA THR A 64 -47.54 15.57 -4.16
C THR A 64 -48.25 14.22 -4.26
N ASP A 65 -47.64 13.27 -4.96
CA ASP A 65 -48.00 11.86 -4.78
C ASP A 65 -47.14 11.32 -3.64
N LEU A 66 -47.69 11.35 -2.43
CA LEU A 66 -47.07 10.71 -1.27
C LEU A 66 -47.41 9.22 -1.34
N GLN A 67 -46.53 8.42 -1.93
CA GLN A 67 -46.52 6.98 -1.69
C GLN A 67 -45.69 6.71 -0.43
N GLU A 68 -46.35 6.25 0.62
CA GLU A 68 -45.65 5.62 1.75
C GLU A 68 -45.03 4.32 1.23
N ILE A 69 -43.70 4.29 1.11
CA ILE A 69 -42.95 3.06 0.86
C ILE A 69 -42.70 2.44 2.24
N PRO A 70 -43.28 1.28 2.57
CA PRO A 70 -42.94 0.58 3.81
C PRO A 70 -41.49 0.10 3.69
N VAL A 71 -40.60 0.65 4.51
CA VAL A 71 -39.27 0.06 4.70
C VAL A 71 -39.45 -1.03 5.74
N ASP A 72 -39.45 -2.29 5.29
CA ASP A 72 -39.36 -3.44 6.18
C ASP A 72 -38.00 -3.38 6.91
N LEU A 73 -38.01 -3.03 8.19
CA LEU A 73 -36.81 -2.91 9.01
C LEU A 73 -36.39 -4.25 9.65
N ASP A 74 -37.12 -5.34 9.42
CA ASP A 74 -36.91 -6.62 10.13
C ASP A 74 -36.72 -7.81 9.18
N ASN A 75 -35.91 -7.66 8.12
CA ASN A 75 -35.38 -8.85 7.45
C ASN A 75 -34.09 -8.61 6.63
N ARG A 76 -32.97 -8.35 7.30
CA ARG A 76 -31.66 -8.81 6.84
C ARG A 76 -30.81 -9.14 8.06
N SER A 77 -30.48 -10.41 8.20
CA SER A 77 -29.27 -10.85 8.88
C SER A 77 -28.07 -10.09 8.32
N HIS A 78 -27.74 -8.94 8.92
CA HIS A 78 -26.42 -8.34 8.79
C HIS A 78 -25.49 -9.17 9.66
N ALA A 79 -25.10 -10.34 9.17
CA ALA A 79 -23.73 -10.74 9.46
C ALA A 79 -22.88 -9.57 8.95
N PRO A 80 -22.06 -8.91 9.80
CA PRO A 80 -21.14 -7.92 9.30
C PRO A 80 -20.32 -8.57 8.18
N ALA A 81 -20.06 -7.83 7.09
CA ALA A 81 -19.18 -8.30 6.02
C ALA A 81 -17.93 -8.94 6.66
N PRO A 82 -17.45 -10.09 6.13
CA PRO A 82 -16.27 -10.75 6.67
C PRO A 82 -15.16 -9.71 6.77
N VAL A 83 -14.75 -9.40 8.00
CA VAL A 83 -13.80 -8.29 8.22
C VAL A 83 -12.45 -8.79 7.77
N ILE A 84 -12.08 -8.51 6.52
CA ILE A 84 -10.70 -8.66 6.06
C ILE A 84 -9.85 -7.73 6.90
N ARG A 85 -8.83 -8.29 7.54
CA ARG A 85 -7.89 -7.57 8.39
C ARG A 85 -6.48 -7.78 7.86
N ALA A 86 -5.71 -6.70 7.84
CA ALA A 86 -4.26 -6.77 7.71
C ALA A 86 -3.63 -6.68 9.10
N THR A 87 -2.70 -7.57 9.40
CA THR A 87 -1.86 -7.53 10.60
C THR A 87 -0.42 -7.41 10.17
N ALA A 88 0.23 -6.28 10.47
CA ALA A 88 1.66 -6.10 10.26
C ALA A 88 2.43 -6.81 11.37
N PHE A 89 3.38 -7.66 11.00
CA PHE A 89 4.40 -8.21 11.88
C PHE A 89 5.71 -7.53 11.54
N VAL A 90 6.22 -6.72 12.46
CA VAL A 90 7.50 -6.02 12.31
C VAL A 90 8.58 -6.83 13.00
N GLY A 91 9.60 -7.20 12.25
CA GLY A 91 10.72 -7.99 12.73
C GLY A 91 11.61 -7.25 13.73
N ARG A 92 12.66 -7.93 14.16
CA ARG A 92 13.68 -7.35 15.04
C ARG A 92 14.49 -6.29 14.31
N TRP A 93 15.19 -5.48 15.10
CA TRP A 93 16.16 -4.49 14.62
C TRP A 93 17.59 -4.99 14.94
N PRO A 94 18.13 -5.93 14.16
CA PRO A 94 19.40 -6.58 14.49
C PRO A 94 20.57 -5.64 14.25
N LYS A 95 21.63 -5.84 15.04
CA LYS A 95 22.95 -5.29 14.72
C LYS A 95 23.59 -6.10 13.59
N ILE A 96 24.35 -5.41 12.76
CA ILE A 96 25.15 -6.03 11.70
C ILE A 96 26.63 -5.67 11.86
N PRO A 97 27.55 -6.58 11.52
CA PRO A 97 28.98 -6.32 11.56
C PRO A 97 29.40 -5.52 10.33
N TRP A 98 29.30 -4.18 10.40
CA TRP A 98 29.72 -3.31 9.30
C TRP A 98 31.02 -2.56 9.62
N PRO A 99 32.08 -2.68 8.79
CA PRO A 99 33.28 -1.88 8.94
C PRO A 99 32.94 -0.38 8.89
N ASP A 100 33.51 0.41 9.80
CA ASP A 100 33.36 1.87 9.88
C ASP A 100 32.02 2.44 10.38
N ILE A 101 31.02 1.60 10.68
CA ILE A 101 29.77 2.03 11.31
C ILE A 101 29.61 1.33 12.67
N PRO A 102 30.11 1.93 13.77
CA PRO A 102 29.87 1.42 15.11
C PRO A 102 28.37 1.26 15.36
N ASP A 103 27.95 0.10 15.86
CA ASP A 103 26.55 -0.23 16.14
C ASP A 103 25.62 -0.15 14.92
N ALA A 104 26.14 -0.43 13.70
CA ALA A 104 25.31 -0.59 12.51
C ALA A 104 24.16 -1.59 12.75
N THR A 105 23.03 -1.29 12.14
CA THR A 105 21.83 -2.12 12.19
C THR A 105 21.31 -2.39 10.79
N PHE A 106 20.56 -3.47 10.64
CA PHE A 106 19.70 -3.69 9.48
C PHE A 106 18.28 -3.19 9.80
N PRO A 107 17.55 -2.54 8.86
CA PRO A 107 16.23 -2.02 9.17
C PRO A 107 15.24 -3.16 9.43
N PRO A 108 14.31 -3.02 10.39
CA PRO A 108 13.30 -4.05 10.62
C PRO A 108 12.47 -4.32 9.36
N THR A 109 12.39 -5.58 8.95
CA THR A 109 11.54 -6.05 7.85
C THR A 109 10.11 -6.32 8.35
N THR A 110 9.12 -6.16 7.49
CA THR A 110 7.71 -6.32 7.83
C THR A 110 7.06 -7.37 6.94
N ALA A 111 6.33 -8.29 7.56
CA ALA A 111 5.46 -9.24 6.89
C ALA A 111 4.02 -8.88 7.22
N THR A 112 3.10 -9.12 6.29
CA THR A 112 1.69 -8.77 6.49
C THR A 112 0.81 -9.99 6.38
N LEU A 113 0.06 -10.31 7.44
CA LEU A 113 -0.97 -11.34 7.40
C LEU A 113 -2.32 -10.70 7.02
N ILE A 114 -2.79 -10.97 5.80
CA ILE A 114 -4.15 -10.64 5.36
C ILE A 114 -5.06 -11.80 5.73
N SER A 115 -6.09 -11.55 6.52
CA SER A 115 -6.89 -12.63 7.08
C SER A 115 -8.39 -12.32 7.06
N GLY A 116 -9.18 -13.33 6.70
CA GLY A 116 -10.63 -13.30 6.73
C GLY A 116 -11.17 -14.19 7.86
N PRO A 117 -12.43 -14.64 7.80
CA PRO A 117 -13.00 -15.55 8.78
C PRO A 117 -12.30 -16.92 8.89
N THR A 118 -11.88 -17.53 7.78
CA THR A 118 -11.36 -18.92 7.78
C THR A 118 -9.98 -19.07 7.15
N GLU A 119 -9.60 -18.14 6.27
CA GLU A 119 -8.35 -18.19 5.52
C GLU A 119 -7.43 -17.01 5.85
N ALA A 120 -6.16 -17.17 5.53
CA ALA A 120 -5.17 -16.11 5.54
C ALA A 120 -4.18 -16.25 4.38
N VAL A 121 -3.70 -15.10 3.92
CA VAL A 121 -2.58 -14.95 2.98
C VAL A 121 -1.49 -14.15 3.68
N LEU A 122 -0.26 -14.65 3.62
CA LEU A 122 0.92 -13.96 4.13
C LEU A 122 1.62 -13.22 3.00
N ILE A 123 2.02 -11.97 3.23
CA ILE A 123 2.87 -11.18 2.34
C ILE A 123 4.25 -11.07 3.00
N ASP A 124 5.29 -11.57 2.33
CA ASP A 124 6.68 -11.70 2.77
C ASP A 124 6.89 -12.58 4.02
N ALA A 125 8.12 -13.11 4.18
CA ALA A 125 8.40 -14.31 4.96
C ALA A 125 9.48 -14.15 6.04
N MET A 126 9.99 -12.95 6.30
CA MET A 126 11.09 -12.69 7.25
C MET A 126 12.38 -13.46 6.90
N TYR A 127 13.41 -13.32 7.74
CA TYR A 127 14.72 -13.97 7.52
C TYR A 127 15.49 -14.36 8.77
N LEU A 128 15.23 -13.73 9.92
CA LEU A 128 15.85 -14.16 11.17
C LEU A 128 15.06 -15.35 11.72
N LYS A 129 15.76 -16.41 12.15
CA LYS A 129 15.14 -17.62 12.71
C LYS A 129 14.10 -17.32 13.79
N ALA A 130 14.40 -16.34 14.65
CA ALA A 130 13.49 -15.93 15.72
C ALA A 130 12.25 -15.17 15.19
N ASP A 131 12.41 -14.29 14.18
CA ASP A 131 11.28 -13.58 13.57
C ASP A 131 10.38 -14.53 12.79
N VAL A 132 10.97 -15.49 12.06
CA VAL A 132 10.24 -16.52 11.32
C VAL A 132 9.45 -17.43 12.28
N GLN A 133 10.03 -17.80 13.42
CA GLN A 133 9.34 -18.55 14.46
C GLN A 133 8.15 -17.76 15.03
N ASP A 134 8.36 -16.50 15.43
CA ASP A 134 7.32 -15.65 16.02
C ASP A 134 6.20 -15.32 15.02
N LEU A 135 6.54 -15.16 13.73
CA LEU A 135 5.58 -15.00 12.64
C LEU A 135 4.73 -16.25 12.46
N GLY A 136 5.34 -17.44 12.48
CA GLY A 136 4.60 -18.71 12.47
C GLY A 136 3.68 -18.85 13.68
N ASP A 137 4.13 -18.46 14.88
CA ASP A 137 3.31 -18.47 16.09
C ASP A 137 2.13 -17.49 15.96
N LEU A 138 2.33 -16.32 15.33
CA LEU A 138 1.26 -15.36 15.04
C LEU A 138 0.20 -15.96 14.13
N ILE A 139 0.62 -16.63 13.05
CA ILE A 139 -0.28 -17.28 12.10
C ILE A 139 -1.10 -18.37 12.79
N GLU A 140 -0.46 -19.26 13.56
CA GLU A 140 -1.16 -20.33 14.29
C GLU A 140 -2.19 -19.82 15.29
N ARG A 141 -1.86 -18.74 16.02
CA ARG A 141 -2.81 -18.13 16.98
C ARG A 141 -4.08 -17.62 16.33
N THR A 142 -4.08 -17.36 15.02
CA THR A 142 -5.30 -16.98 14.31
C THR A 142 -6.30 -18.13 14.20
N GLY A 143 -5.83 -19.38 14.22
CA GLY A 143 -6.65 -20.57 13.96
C GLY A 143 -7.15 -20.69 12.51
N LYS A 144 -6.65 -19.85 11.60
CA LYS A 144 -7.07 -19.81 10.19
C LYS A 144 -6.15 -20.67 9.33
N THR A 145 -6.66 -21.10 8.19
CA THR A 145 -5.86 -21.80 7.18
C THR A 145 -4.99 -20.80 6.43
N LEU A 146 -3.67 -20.91 6.56
CA LEU A 146 -2.75 -20.19 5.66
C LEU A 146 -2.80 -20.86 4.28
N THR A 147 -3.33 -20.15 3.28
CA THR A 147 -3.52 -20.70 1.92
C THR A 147 -2.35 -20.36 1.01
N THR A 148 -1.84 -19.13 1.12
CA THR A 148 -0.77 -18.63 0.25
C THR A 148 0.21 -17.75 1.01
N ILE A 149 1.49 -17.87 0.67
CA ILE A 149 2.56 -16.92 0.99
C ILE A 149 2.96 -16.24 -0.32
N TYR A 150 2.86 -14.92 -0.38
CA TYR A 150 3.24 -14.11 -1.54
C TYR A 150 4.54 -13.36 -1.24
N ILE A 151 5.51 -13.40 -2.15
CA ILE A 151 6.76 -12.63 -2.04
C ILE A 151 6.70 -11.42 -2.98
N THR A 152 6.96 -10.24 -2.43
CA THR A 152 6.83 -8.96 -3.15
C THR A 152 7.97 -8.70 -4.13
N HIS A 153 9.22 -8.99 -3.72
CA HIS A 153 10.45 -8.74 -4.49
C HIS A 153 11.63 -9.59 -4.01
N ALA A 154 12.75 -9.54 -4.73
CA ALA A 154 13.88 -10.47 -4.59
C ALA A 154 14.93 -10.08 -3.52
N HIS A 155 14.51 -9.50 -2.41
CA HIS A 155 15.37 -9.27 -1.24
C HIS A 155 15.24 -10.38 -0.19
N ALA A 156 16.37 -10.88 0.31
CA ALA A 156 16.40 -12.08 1.15
C ALA A 156 15.67 -11.92 2.49
N ASP A 157 15.59 -10.71 3.04
CA ASP A 157 14.75 -10.46 4.21
C ASP A 157 13.25 -10.69 3.99
N HIS A 158 12.80 -10.62 2.73
CA HIS A 158 11.41 -10.85 2.37
C HIS A 158 11.11 -12.33 2.07
N TYR A 159 12.10 -13.17 1.75
CA TYR A 159 11.84 -14.56 1.33
C TYR A 159 12.61 -15.66 2.06
N ALA A 160 13.64 -15.35 2.85
CA ALA A 160 14.50 -16.39 3.42
C ALA A 160 13.76 -17.33 4.38
N GLY A 161 12.77 -16.83 5.12
CA GLY A 161 11.96 -17.60 6.05
C GLY A 161 10.96 -18.58 5.42
N LEU A 162 10.88 -18.65 4.08
CA LEU A 162 9.92 -19.50 3.38
C LEU A 162 10.01 -20.98 3.74
N GLY A 163 11.22 -21.54 3.84
CA GLY A 163 11.42 -22.96 4.12
C GLY A 163 10.75 -23.40 5.44
N PRO A 164 11.14 -22.81 6.58
CA PRO A 164 10.52 -23.10 7.87
C PRO A 164 9.01 -22.84 7.91
N LEU A 165 8.52 -21.80 7.22
CA LEU A 165 7.08 -21.52 7.15
C LEU A 165 6.31 -22.59 6.37
N LEU A 166 6.84 -23.07 5.24
CA LEU A 166 6.21 -24.14 4.45
C LEU A 166 6.25 -25.50 5.16
N GLU A 167 7.30 -25.78 5.94
CA GLU A 167 7.35 -26.96 6.82
C GLU A 167 6.26 -26.91 7.89
N ARG A 168 6.01 -25.72 8.45
CA ARG A 168 5.00 -25.50 9.49
C ARG A 168 3.57 -25.47 8.92
N PHE A 169 3.39 -24.94 7.72
CA PHE A 169 2.10 -24.80 7.04
C PHE A 169 2.10 -25.53 5.68
N PRO A 170 2.12 -26.87 5.66
CA PRO A 170 2.31 -27.65 4.43
C PRO A 170 1.16 -27.56 3.41
N SER A 171 0.03 -26.97 3.79
CA SER A 171 -1.08 -26.68 2.87
C SER A 171 -0.94 -25.34 2.16
N ALA A 172 -0.05 -24.47 2.62
CA ALA A 172 0.19 -23.18 2.00
C ALA A 172 1.00 -23.34 0.72
N ARG A 173 0.65 -22.60 -0.32
CA ARG A 173 1.48 -22.42 -1.52
C ARG A 173 2.35 -21.18 -1.35
N CYS A 174 3.58 -21.20 -1.85
CA CYS A 174 4.37 -19.99 -1.98
C CYS A 174 4.38 -19.55 -3.45
N VAL A 175 4.02 -18.28 -3.72
CA VAL A 175 3.97 -17.74 -5.07
C VAL A 175 4.60 -16.35 -5.15
N ALA A 176 5.12 -15.99 -6.32
CA ALA A 176 5.60 -14.65 -6.63
C ALA A 176 5.39 -14.37 -8.13
N MET A 177 5.46 -13.11 -8.56
CA MET A 177 5.41 -12.82 -10.00
C MET A 177 6.58 -13.51 -10.73
N PRO A 178 6.40 -14.00 -11.97
CA PRO A 178 7.42 -14.82 -12.64
C PRO A 178 8.80 -14.15 -12.73
N HIS A 179 8.86 -12.85 -13.01
CA HIS A 179 10.12 -12.11 -13.07
C HIS A 179 10.79 -11.94 -11.68
N VAL A 180 10.02 -11.96 -10.59
CA VAL A 180 10.56 -11.96 -9.22
C VAL A 180 11.17 -13.32 -8.92
N VAL A 181 10.50 -14.42 -9.31
CA VAL A 181 11.05 -15.78 -9.16
C VAL A 181 12.38 -15.93 -9.90
N GLU A 182 12.48 -15.38 -11.12
CA GLU A 182 13.73 -15.41 -11.88
C GLU A 182 14.82 -14.53 -11.24
N ALA A 183 14.50 -13.32 -10.79
CA ALA A 183 15.47 -12.48 -10.06
C ALA A 183 15.98 -13.16 -8.77
N MET A 184 15.08 -13.82 -8.02
CA MET A 184 15.47 -14.64 -6.87
C MET A 184 16.39 -15.79 -7.28
N ARG A 185 16.07 -16.51 -8.37
CA ARG A 185 16.90 -17.61 -8.86
C ARG A 185 18.31 -17.17 -9.20
N GLU A 186 18.46 -16.00 -9.82
CA GLU A 186 19.74 -15.44 -10.24
C GLU A 186 20.58 -14.99 -9.04
N GLY A 187 19.98 -14.29 -8.08
CA GLY A 187 20.70 -13.69 -6.95
C GLY A 187 20.83 -14.56 -5.69
N MET A 188 20.03 -15.62 -5.53
CA MET A 188 19.90 -16.34 -4.24
C MET A 188 21.21 -16.85 -3.67
N GLU A 189 22.10 -17.42 -4.49
CA GLU A 189 23.39 -17.95 -4.00
C GLU A 189 24.27 -16.84 -3.41
N LEU A 190 24.41 -15.72 -4.13
CA LEU A 190 25.20 -14.57 -3.68
C LEU A 190 24.58 -13.91 -2.45
N HIS A 191 23.26 -13.68 -2.48
CA HIS A 191 22.53 -13.15 -1.34
C HIS A 191 22.72 -14.04 -0.11
N ASN A 192 22.63 -15.37 -0.24
CA ASN A 192 22.84 -16.26 0.90
C ASN A 192 24.21 -16.08 1.54
N GLN A 193 25.28 -16.02 0.74
CA GLN A 193 26.63 -15.82 1.26
C GLN A 193 26.77 -14.46 1.98
N GLN A 194 26.19 -13.39 1.41
CA GLN A 194 26.22 -12.05 2.01
C GLN A 194 25.42 -12.02 3.32
N TRP A 195 24.24 -12.60 3.35
CA TRP A 195 23.35 -12.59 4.52
C TRP A 195 23.89 -13.50 5.64
N GLU A 196 24.53 -14.63 5.31
CA GLU A 196 25.28 -15.42 6.28
C GLU A 196 26.45 -14.63 6.88
N ALA A 197 27.16 -13.82 6.10
CA ALA A 197 28.23 -12.96 6.62
C ALA A 197 27.70 -11.87 7.57
N LEU A 198 26.51 -11.31 7.29
CA LEU A 198 25.89 -10.26 8.11
C LEU A 198 25.25 -10.78 9.39
N PHE A 199 24.57 -11.92 9.34
CA PHE A 199 23.69 -12.38 10.41
C PHE A 199 24.12 -13.72 11.04
N GLY A 200 25.08 -14.42 10.43
CA GLY A 200 25.61 -15.68 10.90
C GLY A 200 24.50 -16.70 11.20
N ASP A 201 24.62 -17.38 12.34
CA ASP A 201 23.68 -18.42 12.77
C ASP A 201 22.25 -17.91 13.03
N THR A 202 22.01 -16.59 13.05
CA THR A 202 20.65 -16.05 13.23
C THR A 202 19.84 -16.02 11.94
N TYR A 203 20.50 -16.06 10.77
CA TYR A 203 19.87 -16.12 9.45
C TYR A 203 19.22 -17.47 9.18
N VAL A 204 18.07 -17.45 8.51
CA VAL A 204 17.48 -18.62 7.88
C VAL A 204 18.09 -18.78 6.50
N ILE A 205 18.70 -19.93 6.23
CA ILE A 205 19.12 -20.28 4.87
C ILE A 205 17.84 -20.48 4.03
N PRO A 206 17.65 -19.74 2.93
CA PRO A 206 16.43 -19.81 2.14
C PRO A 206 16.12 -21.22 1.65
N GLY A 207 14.83 -21.54 1.70
CA GLY A 207 14.28 -22.79 1.20
C GLY A 207 14.03 -22.75 -0.32
N PRO A 208 13.05 -23.51 -0.83
CA PRO A 208 12.75 -23.53 -2.25
C PRO A 208 12.25 -22.17 -2.74
N LEU A 209 12.47 -21.90 -4.04
CA LEU A 209 11.91 -20.73 -4.72
C LEU A 209 10.36 -20.79 -4.74
N PRO A 210 9.68 -19.63 -4.71
CA PRO A 210 8.24 -19.54 -4.94
C PRO A 210 7.84 -20.12 -6.31
N GLU A 211 6.60 -20.58 -6.42
CA GLU A 211 5.99 -20.89 -7.70
C GLU A 211 5.69 -19.60 -8.48
N PRO A 212 5.88 -19.57 -9.81
CA PRO A 212 5.46 -18.42 -10.61
C PRO A 212 3.94 -18.29 -10.58
N MET A 213 3.46 -17.12 -10.16
CA MET A 213 2.03 -16.83 -10.04
C MET A 213 1.39 -16.64 -11.42
N GLU A 214 0.20 -17.20 -11.59
CA GLU A 214 -0.69 -16.90 -12.70
C GLU A 214 -1.66 -15.77 -12.33
N GLY A 215 -1.82 -14.80 -13.22
CA GLY A 215 -2.66 -13.64 -12.96
C GLY A 215 -2.06 -12.70 -11.90
N ARG A 216 -2.92 -11.87 -11.28
CA ARG A 216 -2.52 -10.79 -10.36
C ARG A 216 -3.47 -10.65 -9.17
N THR A 217 -4.16 -11.71 -8.80
CA THR A 217 -5.14 -11.67 -7.71
C THR A 217 -5.08 -12.95 -6.91
N LEU A 218 -4.82 -12.79 -5.61
CA LEU A 218 -5.00 -13.82 -4.60
C LEU A 218 -6.35 -13.59 -3.91
N PHE A 219 -6.77 -14.56 -3.11
CA PHE A 219 -8.04 -14.49 -2.39
C PHE A 219 -7.89 -14.93 -0.95
N VAL A 220 -8.64 -14.27 -0.07
CA VAL A 220 -8.82 -14.65 1.33
C VAL A 220 -10.31 -14.71 1.59
N ASP A 221 -10.88 -15.89 1.83
CA ASP A 221 -12.32 -16.08 2.01
C ASP A 221 -13.17 -15.49 0.87
N GLY A 222 -12.62 -15.52 -0.36
CA GLY A 222 -13.23 -14.95 -1.56
C GLY A 222 -13.02 -13.45 -1.76
N SER A 223 -12.47 -12.72 -0.80
CA SER A 223 -12.12 -11.31 -0.94
C SER A 223 -10.79 -11.14 -1.70
N PRO A 224 -10.71 -10.20 -2.66
CA PRO A 224 -9.52 -10.04 -3.49
C PRO A 224 -8.36 -9.40 -2.74
N VAL A 225 -7.17 -9.95 -3.00
CA VAL A 225 -5.86 -9.41 -2.63
C VAL A 225 -5.12 -9.16 -3.94
N GLU A 226 -5.08 -7.92 -4.37
CA GLU A 226 -4.64 -7.50 -5.71
C GLU A 226 -3.14 -7.27 -5.72
N ILE A 227 -2.44 -7.91 -6.64
CA ILE A 227 -1.00 -7.71 -6.88
C ILE A 227 -0.83 -6.68 -7.97
N ILE A 228 -0.09 -5.62 -7.68
CA ILE A 228 0.17 -4.52 -8.62
C ILE A 228 1.68 -4.45 -8.83
N GLU A 229 2.14 -4.87 -10.01
CA GLU A 229 3.52 -4.62 -10.44
C GLU A 229 3.75 -3.13 -10.62
N VAL A 230 4.87 -2.64 -10.13
CA VAL A 230 5.20 -1.21 -10.15
C VAL A 230 6.50 -0.99 -10.91
N LYS A 231 6.69 0.23 -11.41
CA LYS A 231 7.85 0.54 -12.26
C LYS A 231 9.16 0.41 -11.50
N GLN A 232 9.18 0.86 -10.24
CA GLN A 232 10.37 0.81 -9.40
C GLN A 232 10.03 0.94 -7.91
N ALA A 233 10.89 0.41 -7.05
CA ALA A 233 10.98 0.70 -5.62
C ALA A 233 12.45 0.89 -5.24
N ASP A 234 12.92 0.34 -4.14
CA ASP A 234 14.34 0.18 -3.85
C ASP A 234 15.05 -0.68 -4.91
N ILE A 235 14.38 -1.71 -5.45
CA ILE A 235 14.80 -2.52 -6.60
C ILE A 235 13.67 -2.77 -7.61
N HIS A 236 14.05 -3.16 -8.82
CA HIS A 236 13.17 -3.71 -9.85
C HIS A 236 13.68 -5.10 -10.25
N PRO A 237 12.80 -6.12 -10.43
CA PRO A 237 11.35 -6.03 -10.38
C PRO A 237 10.75 -6.14 -8.96
N THR A 238 9.58 -5.54 -8.78
CA THR A 238 8.88 -5.45 -7.49
C THR A 238 7.38 -5.21 -7.65
N SER A 239 6.62 -5.44 -6.59
CA SER A 239 5.17 -5.30 -6.57
C SER A 239 4.65 -4.78 -5.23
N ILE A 240 3.49 -4.13 -5.28
CA ILE A 240 2.70 -3.77 -4.09
C ILE A 240 1.44 -4.63 -4.04
N VAL A 241 0.85 -4.77 -2.85
CA VAL A 241 -0.39 -5.52 -2.64
C VAL A 241 -1.50 -4.59 -2.17
N HIS A 242 -2.59 -4.52 -2.92
CA HIS A 242 -3.77 -3.73 -2.58
C HIS A 242 -4.89 -4.64 -2.07
N VAL A 243 -5.45 -4.31 -0.91
CA VAL A 243 -6.57 -5.02 -0.29
C VAL A 243 -7.74 -4.04 -0.13
N PRO A 244 -8.58 -3.86 -1.17
CA PRO A 244 -9.62 -2.82 -1.20
C PRO A 244 -10.58 -2.89 -0.01
N GLU A 245 -11.00 -4.10 0.37
CA GLU A 245 -11.98 -4.31 1.44
C GLU A 245 -11.43 -3.90 2.82
N ALA A 246 -10.13 -4.10 3.05
CA ALA A 246 -9.45 -3.60 4.24
C ALA A 246 -9.05 -2.12 4.10
N GLY A 247 -8.99 -1.58 2.87
CA GLY A 247 -8.44 -0.26 2.58
C GLY A 247 -6.95 -0.18 2.93
N VAL A 248 -6.20 -1.24 2.61
CA VAL A 248 -4.78 -1.41 2.95
C VAL A 248 -3.96 -1.51 1.66
N VAL A 249 -2.79 -0.90 1.66
CA VAL A 249 -1.74 -1.19 0.69
C VAL A 249 -0.51 -1.71 1.43
N VAL A 250 -0.07 -2.93 1.14
CA VAL A 250 1.26 -3.42 1.52
C VAL A 250 2.21 -2.92 0.43
N ALA A 251 3.00 -1.92 0.76
CA ALA A 251 3.80 -1.18 -0.21
C ALA A 251 5.13 -1.88 -0.53
N GLY A 252 5.48 -2.96 0.18
CA GLY A 252 6.85 -3.48 0.17
C GLY A 252 7.82 -2.32 0.40
N ASP A 253 8.87 -2.29 -0.39
CA ASP A 253 9.92 -1.27 -0.25
C ASP A 253 9.68 -0.05 -1.16
N SER A 254 8.43 0.20 -1.53
CA SER A 254 8.06 1.40 -2.30
C SER A 254 7.66 2.60 -1.42
N VAL A 255 7.28 2.36 -0.16
CA VAL A 255 6.99 3.38 0.85
C VAL A 255 7.62 2.96 2.17
N TYR A 256 8.29 3.89 2.84
CA TYR A 256 8.97 3.66 4.12
C TYR A 256 8.27 4.39 5.26
N ASN A 257 8.44 3.92 6.49
CA ASN A 257 7.90 4.56 7.70
C ASN A 257 9.01 4.87 8.70
N GLU A 258 9.49 6.12 8.65
CA GLU A 258 10.52 6.69 9.55
C GLU A 258 11.85 5.89 9.57
N ILE A 259 12.16 5.17 8.50
CA ILE A 259 13.44 4.51 8.21
C ILE A 259 14.01 5.14 6.95
N TYR A 260 15.33 5.32 6.86
CA TYR A 260 15.99 5.77 5.63
C TYR A 260 15.69 4.82 4.44
N PRO A 261 15.00 5.28 3.38
CA PRO A 261 14.81 4.48 2.16
C PRO A 261 16.15 4.09 1.52
N MET A 262 16.24 2.85 1.02
CA MET A 262 17.43 2.32 0.34
C MET A 262 17.41 2.69 -1.15
N LEU A 263 18.24 3.64 -1.55
CA LEU A 263 18.39 4.08 -2.96
C LEU A 263 19.66 3.52 -3.61
N GLY A 264 20.49 2.80 -2.85
CA GLY A 264 21.77 2.27 -3.31
C GLY A 264 21.69 1.19 -4.39
N LEU A 265 20.50 0.63 -4.63
CA LEU A 265 20.23 -0.40 -5.62
C LEU A 265 19.36 0.12 -6.77
N SER A 266 19.31 1.45 -6.93
CA SER A 266 18.64 2.10 -8.04
C SER A 266 19.43 3.30 -8.54
N THR A 267 19.14 3.68 -9.79
CA THR A 267 19.78 4.78 -10.51
C THR A 267 18.95 6.06 -10.45
N PRO A 268 19.52 7.22 -10.81
CA PRO A 268 18.76 8.48 -10.87
C PRO A 268 17.51 8.43 -11.78
N GLU A 269 17.55 7.71 -12.90
CA GLU A 269 16.38 7.51 -13.76
C GLU A 269 15.29 6.70 -13.04
N GLU A 270 15.71 5.64 -12.34
CA GLU A 270 14.84 4.78 -11.56
C GLU A 270 14.21 5.48 -10.36
N TRP A 271 14.88 6.44 -9.73
CA TRP A 271 14.26 7.24 -8.66
C TRP A 271 13.02 8.02 -9.16
N SER A 272 13.01 8.45 -10.43
CA SER A 272 11.82 9.04 -11.04
C SER A 272 10.69 8.01 -11.21
N ASN A 273 11.02 6.78 -11.62
CA ASN A 273 10.06 5.69 -11.68
C ASN A 273 9.51 5.33 -10.29
N TRP A 274 10.34 5.41 -9.25
CA TRP A 274 9.91 5.18 -7.87
C TRP A 274 8.94 6.26 -7.40
N LEU A 275 9.17 7.54 -7.75
CA LEU A 275 8.20 8.61 -7.48
C LEU A 275 6.84 8.36 -8.14
N GLU A 276 6.80 7.75 -9.34
CA GLU A 276 5.55 7.31 -9.96
C GLU A 276 4.88 6.18 -9.16
N THR A 277 5.65 5.23 -8.63
CA THR A 277 5.14 4.20 -7.73
C THR A 277 4.50 4.81 -6.47
N VAL A 278 5.16 5.78 -5.83
CA VAL A 278 4.62 6.48 -4.65
C VAL A 278 3.32 7.20 -5.00
N ALA A 279 3.23 7.82 -6.19
CA ALA A 279 2.00 8.44 -6.67
C ALA A 279 0.89 7.41 -6.94
N LEU A 280 1.23 6.23 -7.44
CA LEU A 280 0.30 5.13 -7.61
C LEU A 280 -0.27 4.68 -6.26
N VAL A 281 0.57 4.46 -5.25
CA VAL A 281 0.14 4.12 -3.89
C VAL A 281 -0.83 5.17 -3.33
N GLU A 282 -0.51 6.46 -3.49
CA GLU A 282 -1.40 7.56 -3.08
C GLU A 282 -2.76 7.51 -3.81
N SER A 283 -2.76 7.19 -5.11
CA SER A 283 -3.97 7.12 -5.93
C SER A 283 -4.94 5.99 -5.52
N LEU A 284 -4.45 4.95 -4.83
CA LEU A 284 -5.27 3.88 -4.28
C LEU A 284 -6.06 4.32 -3.04
N ASN A 285 -5.77 5.52 -2.50
CA ASN A 285 -6.43 6.12 -1.34
C ASN A 285 -6.51 5.16 -0.11
N PRO A 286 -5.38 4.59 0.34
CA PRO A 286 -5.38 3.66 1.46
C PRO A 286 -5.71 4.35 2.79
N ARG A 287 -6.29 3.59 3.72
CA ARG A 287 -6.47 3.97 5.13
C ARG A 287 -5.29 3.51 6.01
N MET A 288 -4.47 2.61 5.48
CA MET A 288 -3.28 2.06 6.12
C MET A 288 -2.28 1.68 5.03
N ILE A 289 -1.01 2.02 5.24
CA ILE A 289 0.09 1.54 4.40
C ILE A 289 1.01 0.69 5.28
N VAL A 290 1.28 -0.54 4.86
CA VAL A 290 2.32 -1.37 5.48
C VAL A 290 3.59 -1.24 4.65
N ALA A 291 4.59 -0.56 5.20
CA ALA A 291 5.93 -0.47 4.63
C ALA A 291 6.70 -1.78 4.84
N GLY A 292 7.54 -2.19 3.89
CA GLY A 292 8.46 -3.32 4.08
C GLY A 292 9.47 -3.04 5.18
N HIS A 293 9.95 -1.79 5.27
CA HIS A 293 10.78 -1.32 6.37
C HIS A 293 10.18 -0.16 7.15
N ARG A 294 10.09 -0.35 8.47
CA ARG A 294 9.54 0.65 9.38
C ARG A 294 10.20 0.63 10.74
N ARG A 295 10.11 1.76 11.44
CA ARG A 295 10.36 1.76 12.88
C ARG A 295 9.35 0.86 13.59
N PRO A 296 9.75 0.13 14.64
CA PRO A 296 8.82 -0.68 15.43
C PRO A 296 7.67 0.12 16.02
N ASP A 297 7.90 1.39 16.37
CA ASP A 297 6.91 2.33 16.92
C ASP A 297 6.19 3.20 15.87
N GLY A 298 6.47 3.01 14.58
CA GLY A 298 5.83 3.75 13.49
C GLY A 298 4.32 3.50 13.38
N ASP A 299 3.57 4.51 12.94
CA ASP A 299 2.11 4.42 12.74
C ASP A 299 1.78 4.16 11.27
N ASP A 300 1.30 2.96 10.93
CA ASP A 300 0.90 2.57 9.58
C ASP A 300 -0.38 3.28 9.09
N HIS A 301 -1.11 3.97 9.99
CA HIS A 301 -2.24 4.82 9.65
C HIS A 301 -1.85 6.26 9.34
N ALA A 302 -0.60 6.65 9.55
CA ALA A 302 -0.06 7.96 9.18
C ALA A 302 0.20 8.08 7.66
N VAL A 303 -0.73 7.58 6.84
CA VAL A 303 -0.63 7.40 5.38
C VAL A 303 -0.10 8.64 4.66
N GLN A 304 -0.68 9.80 4.95
CA GLN A 304 -0.27 11.06 4.30
C GLN A 304 1.15 11.46 4.66
N THR A 305 1.58 11.21 5.91
CA THR A 305 2.94 11.45 6.36
C THR A 305 3.92 10.51 5.68
N MET A 306 3.62 9.21 5.62
CA MET A 306 4.48 8.20 4.98
C MET A 306 4.71 8.50 3.49
N ILE A 307 3.64 8.82 2.75
CA ILE A 307 3.71 9.20 1.32
C ILE A 307 4.54 10.48 1.15
N ALA A 308 4.24 11.52 1.94
CA ALA A 308 4.94 12.80 1.84
C ALA A 308 6.42 12.68 2.18
N GLN A 309 6.77 11.95 3.24
CA GLN A 309 8.16 11.74 3.66
C GLN A 309 8.93 10.89 2.66
N THR A 310 8.38 9.78 2.18
CA THR A 310 9.05 8.94 1.16
C THR A 310 9.32 9.75 -0.11
N ARG A 311 8.31 10.48 -0.60
CA ARG A 311 8.44 11.35 -1.77
C ARG A 311 9.51 12.42 -1.58
N ALA A 312 9.45 13.15 -0.47
CA ALA A 312 10.41 14.20 -0.16
C ALA A 312 11.83 13.63 -0.04
N TYR A 313 11.98 12.46 0.59
CA TYR A 313 13.28 11.82 0.76
C TYR A 313 13.92 11.47 -0.58
N ILE A 314 13.17 10.83 -1.50
CA ILE A 314 13.70 10.48 -2.83
C ILE A 314 14.13 11.75 -3.59
N GLN A 315 13.30 12.81 -3.56
CA GLN A 315 13.62 14.09 -4.20
C GLN A 315 14.84 14.77 -3.57
N ASP A 316 14.94 14.74 -2.25
CA ASP A 316 16.04 15.34 -1.50
C ASP A 316 17.35 14.58 -1.70
N PHE A 317 17.30 13.23 -1.74
CA PHE A 317 18.45 12.39 -2.02
C PHE A 317 18.97 12.64 -3.43
N ALA A 318 18.06 12.68 -4.43
CA ALA A 318 18.43 13.01 -5.81
C ALA A 318 19.07 14.41 -5.90
N ALA A 319 18.49 15.42 -5.25
CA ALA A 319 19.07 16.76 -5.21
C ALA A 319 20.41 16.82 -4.47
N ALA A 320 20.58 16.06 -3.39
CA ALA A 320 21.84 15.96 -2.65
C ALA A 320 22.92 15.27 -3.48
N TYR A 321 22.59 14.21 -4.21
CA TYR A 321 23.49 13.48 -5.09
C TYR A 321 24.14 14.37 -6.17
N GLU A 322 23.39 15.31 -6.73
CA GLU A 322 23.92 16.24 -7.73
C GLU A 322 25.00 17.19 -7.20
N VAL A 323 24.92 17.57 -5.92
CA VAL A 323 25.79 18.60 -5.33
C VAL A 323 26.85 18.05 -4.37
N ALA A 324 26.62 16.86 -3.82
CA ALA A 324 27.52 16.21 -2.89
C ALA A 324 28.83 15.82 -3.59
N LYS A 325 29.95 16.02 -2.89
CA LYS A 325 31.28 15.71 -3.42
C LYS A 325 31.61 14.22 -3.35
N ASN A 326 31.06 13.53 -2.36
CA ASN A 326 31.31 12.13 -2.05
C ASN A 326 30.16 11.59 -1.18
N ALA A 327 30.21 10.30 -0.85
CA ALA A 327 29.21 9.64 -0.02
C ALA A 327 29.05 10.28 1.38
N GLU A 328 30.15 10.69 2.03
CA GLU A 328 30.12 11.34 3.35
C GLU A 328 29.34 12.65 3.34
N ASP A 329 29.55 13.48 2.31
CA ASP A 329 28.85 14.76 2.10
C ASP A 329 27.35 14.52 1.88
N LEU A 330 26.99 13.50 1.09
CA LEU A 330 25.59 13.11 0.88
C LEU A 330 24.93 12.67 2.19
N VAL A 331 25.58 11.80 2.96
CA VAL A 331 25.09 11.32 4.26
C VAL A 331 24.88 12.50 5.21
N ALA A 332 25.80 13.46 5.25
CA ALA A 332 25.68 14.66 6.08
C ALA A 332 24.48 15.53 5.70
N ILE A 333 24.26 15.77 4.40
CA ILE A 333 23.11 16.52 3.89
C ILE A 333 21.80 15.83 4.29
N MET A 334 21.70 14.52 4.06
CA MET A 334 20.46 13.77 4.31
C MET A 334 20.18 13.62 5.80
N THR A 335 21.20 13.37 6.63
CA THR A 335 21.03 13.28 8.09
C THR A 335 20.58 14.61 8.69
N ALA A 336 21.02 15.75 8.15
CA ALA A 336 20.56 17.06 8.60
C ALA A 336 19.07 17.31 8.29
N LYS A 337 18.56 16.77 7.17
CA LYS A 337 17.15 16.88 6.78
C LYS A 337 16.25 15.87 7.50
N TYR A 338 16.76 14.67 7.78
CA TYR A 338 15.99 13.55 8.31
C TYR A 338 16.57 13.00 9.65
N PRO A 339 16.82 13.86 10.67
CA PRO A 339 17.58 13.48 11.86
C PRO A 339 16.90 12.43 12.76
N HIS A 340 15.64 12.11 12.49
CA HIS A 340 14.84 11.15 13.26
C HIS A 340 14.58 9.83 12.51
N HIS A 341 15.00 9.72 11.24
CA HIS A 341 14.90 8.47 10.52
C HIS A 341 15.83 7.43 11.16
N GLY A 342 15.30 6.22 11.34
CA GLY A 342 16.07 5.09 11.79
C GLY A 342 16.94 4.51 10.69
N ASN A 343 17.90 3.70 11.11
CA ASN A 343 18.75 2.86 10.28
C ASN A 343 19.71 3.65 9.37
N LEU A 344 20.65 4.36 10.01
CA LEU A 344 21.68 5.15 9.30
C LEU A 344 22.47 4.32 8.27
N TRP A 345 22.64 3.02 8.53
CA TRP A 345 23.30 2.12 7.59
C TRP A 345 22.64 2.12 6.20
N SER A 346 21.30 2.14 6.09
CA SER A 346 20.62 2.20 4.77
C SER A 346 21.01 3.46 3.98
N LEU A 347 21.12 4.61 4.64
CA LEU A 347 21.57 5.86 4.02
C LEU A 347 23.04 5.78 3.62
N GLN A 348 23.91 5.26 4.49
CA GLN A 348 25.35 5.15 4.22
C GLN A 348 25.64 4.17 3.08
N PHE A 349 24.97 3.01 3.08
CA PHE A 349 24.99 2.06 1.97
C PHE A 349 24.53 2.74 0.68
N SER A 350 23.37 3.41 0.71
CA SER A 350 22.85 4.11 -0.47
C SER A 350 23.81 5.15 -1.02
N ALA A 351 24.42 5.96 -0.15
CA ALA A 351 25.42 6.95 -0.53
C ALA A 351 26.68 6.30 -1.12
N GLY A 352 27.17 5.22 -0.52
CA GLY A 352 28.34 4.48 -1.01
C GLY A 352 28.11 3.93 -2.42
N SER A 353 27.01 3.21 -2.62
CA SER A 353 26.71 2.56 -3.90
C SER A 353 26.55 3.57 -5.04
N VAL A 354 25.80 4.66 -4.83
CA VAL A 354 25.56 5.63 -5.92
C VAL A 354 26.83 6.38 -6.34
N PHE A 355 27.76 6.62 -5.41
CA PHE A 355 29.05 7.22 -5.76
C PHE A 355 30.00 6.20 -6.38
N GLN A 356 29.95 4.94 -5.98
CA GLN A 356 30.67 3.87 -6.67
C GLN A 356 30.21 3.73 -8.13
N PHE A 357 28.89 3.76 -8.40
CA PHE A 357 28.36 3.76 -9.76
C PHE A 357 28.83 4.96 -10.57
N ARG A 358 28.82 6.15 -9.96
CA ARG A 358 29.30 7.39 -10.59
C ARG A 358 30.77 7.31 -11.00
N GLU A 359 31.61 6.70 -10.16
CA GLU A 359 33.05 6.60 -10.37
C GLU A 359 33.43 5.51 -11.38
N THR A 360 32.70 4.39 -11.37
CA THR A 360 33.01 3.21 -12.18
C THR A 360 32.24 3.15 -13.50
N GLY A 361 31.14 3.90 -13.63
CA GLY A 361 30.19 3.78 -14.74
C GLY A 361 29.34 2.51 -14.70
N ALA A 362 29.39 1.74 -13.60
CA ALA A 362 28.55 0.58 -13.35
C ALA A 362 27.09 0.98 -13.11
N THR A 363 26.17 0.03 -13.32
CA THR A 363 24.73 0.21 -13.16
C THR A 363 24.22 -0.56 -11.94
N ALA A 364 23.03 -0.22 -11.44
CA ALA A 364 22.46 -0.87 -10.24
C ALA A 364 22.24 -2.39 -10.38
N SER A 365 22.20 -2.92 -11.61
CA SER A 365 22.14 -4.36 -11.89
C SER A 365 23.48 -5.08 -11.76
N ASP A 366 24.58 -4.35 -11.59
CA ASP A 366 25.88 -4.94 -11.26
C ASP A 366 25.90 -5.14 -9.75
N ASP A 367 25.54 -6.34 -9.28
CA ASP A 367 25.52 -6.74 -7.87
C ASP A 367 26.65 -6.08 -7.08
N VAL A 368 26.37 -4.98 -6.40
CA VAL A 368 27.37 -4.30 -5.59
C VAL A 368 27.62 -5.22 -4.41
N PRO A 369 28.82 -5.81 -4.29
CA PRO A 369 29.09 -6.69 -3.17
C PRO A 369 28.91 -5.87 -1.89
N VAL A 370 28.07 -6.37 -1.00
CA VAL A 370 27.83 -5.86 0.37
C VAL A 370 29.10 -6.01 1.25
N THR A 371 30.25 -6.30 0.64
CA THR A 371 31.54 -6.51 1.28
C THR A 371 32.60 -5.69 0.54
N SER A 372 32.90 -4.50 1.06
CA SER A 372 34.22 -3.89 0.88
C SER A 372 34.66 -3.26 2.18
#